data_AF-D6E693-F1
#
_entry.id   AF-D6E693-F1
#
_cell.length_a   1.000
_cell.length_b   1.000
_cell.length_c   1.000
_cell.angle_alpha   90.00
_cell.angle_beta   90.00
_cell.angle_gamma   90.00
#
_symmetry.space_group_name_H-M   'P 1'
#
loop_
_entity.id
_entity.type
_entity.pdbx_description
1 polymer ?
#
loop_
_entity_poly.entity_id
_entity_poly.type
_entity_poly.pdbx_seq_one_letter_code
_entity_poly.pdbx_strand_id
1 'polypeptide(L)'
;MGIGGGERVTRDLIKLWRSIGFRVSLITDFPPEETDYDLPTDVPRFTLPPFDTIGGNEYGTRAEALESIIKEQNITHVVYGQWLSPLLLWDELVIKACGCRLTIYTHGMFGMIFSETDSSFCNLPAAYQLADSVVCLDKASAAFWSNFNKNVFVTINPNPFDLNKIAPASLEEKTVLWLGRFSAYDKCPFEAILIMQEVAALDKDVRLLMVGPCDDDYRAFLEREISARDLNDNIALCGPQQNVFDYYRESSVFLMTSKFEGYPLTLAESKAAGVPCVMYALPYLTLAEQERGITSVPFGDRKGAAQEIIRLIHDTAYRKSMGRDARCHIEKIASFDFRTFWLDVLHGQSDESHVYDKKYHIMAWEIALSYTKGRIEATNREIDQLIQHQTELHTYTEAIETASSQSNAVITEQAERIKELEETLQSTSRELEEILQSKTFRLGSTLMYIPSKIKSASKH
;
A
#
# COMPACT_ATOMS: atom_id res chain seq x y z
N MET A 1 -2.42 -19.21 -4.56
CA MET A 1 -1.03 -18.88 -4.20
C MET A 1 -0.84 -17.40 -4.43
N GLY A 2 -1.18 -16.89 -5.62
CA GLY A 2 -1.03 -15.52 -6.08
C GLY A 2 0.10 -15.41 -7.11
N ILE A 3 0.27 -14.22 -7.69
CA ILE A 3 1.31 -13.91 -8.68
C ILE A 3 2.44 -13.03 -8.14
N GLY A 4 2.42 -12.73 -6.84
CA GLY A 4 3.38 -11.83 -6.20
C GLY A 4 4.79 -12.41 -6.07
N GLY A 5 5.68 -11.61 -5.46
CA GLY A 5 7.08 -11.98 -5.27
C GLY A 5 7.27 -13.14 -4.28
N GLY A 6 6.51 -13.16 -3.18
CA GLY A 6 6.59 -14.23 -2.18
C GLY A 6 6.16 -15.57 -2.76
N GLU A 7 5.06 -15.56 -3.52
CA GLU A 7 4.48 -16.71 -4.21
C GLU A 7 5.46 -17.33 -5.21
N ARG A 8 6.14 -16.48 -5.98
CA ARG A 8 7.19 -16.92 -6.91
C ARG A 8 8.32 -17.63 -6.17
N VAL A 9 8.78 -17.05 -5.06
CA VAL A 9 9.82 -17.65 -4.22
C VAL A 9 9.34 -18.99 -3.65
N THR A 10 8.10 -19.07 -3.15
CA THR A 10 7.51 -20.33 -2.68
C THR A 10 7.53 -21.41 -3.76
N ARG A 11 7.08 -21.10 -4.98
CA ARG A 11 7.14 -22.03 -6.13
C ARG A 11 8.57 -22.49 -6.42
N ASP A 12 9.53 -21.58 -6.43
CA ASP A 12 10.93 -21.90 -6.78
C ASP A 12 11.60 -22.73 -5.68
N LEU A 13 11.28 -22.47 -4.42
CA LEU A 13 11.71 -23.32 -3.30
C LEU A 13 11.11 -24.72 -3.34
N ILE A 14 9.83 -24.86 -3.70
CA ILE A 14 9.21 -26.18 -3.90
C ILE A 14 10.00 -26.98 -4.96
N LYS A 15 10.34 -26.36 -6.09
CA LYS A 15 11.15 -27.00 -7.15
C LYS A 15 12.55 -27.37 -6.65
N LEU A 16 13.19 -26.46 -5.91
CA LEU A 16 14.50 -26.69 -5.31
C LEU A 16 14.47 -27.88 -4.34
N TRP A 17 13.59 -27.87 -3.34
CA TRP A 17 13.53 -28.94 -2.34
C TRP A 17 13.20 -30.30 -2.95
N ARG A 18 12.35 -30.35 -3.99
CA ARG A 18 12.14 -31.57 -4.78
C ARG A 18 13.40 -32.05 -5.48
N SER A 19 14.18 -31.15 -6.08
CA SER A 19 15.46 -31.51 -6.70
C SER A 19 16.51 -32.00 -5.69
N ILE A 20 16.35 -31.65 -4.40
CA ILE A 20 17.19 -32.15 -3.31
C ILE A 20 16.78 -33.57 -2.89
N GLY A 21 15.52 -33.94 -3.09
CA GLY A 21 14.95 -35.25 -2.75
C GLY A 21 13.84 -35.20 -1.69
N PHE A 22 13.39 -34.01 -1.28
CA PHE A 22 12.27 -33.88 -0.35
C PHE A 22 10.93 -34.10 -1.04
N ARG A 23 10.00 -34.78 -0.35
CA ARG A 23 8.57 -34.73 -0.70
C ARG A 23 8.00 -33.43 -0.14
N VAL A 24 7.37 -32.63 -1.00
CA VAL A 24 6.88 -31.29 -0.65
C VAL A 24 5.36 -31.27 -0.82
N SER A 25 4.67 -30.73 0.18
CA SER A 25 3.24 -30.38 0.12
C SER A 25 3.11 -28.88 0.29
N LEU A 26 2.16 -28.27 -0.42
CA LEU A 26 1.84 -26.86 -0.27
C LEU A 26 0.55 -26.71 0.53
N ILE A 27 0.55 -25.80 1.51
CA ILE A 27 -0.63 -25.43 2.28
C ILE A 27 -0.87 -23.93 2.05
N THR A 28 -2.10 -23.57 1.68
CA THR A 28 -2.50 -22.17 1.43
C THR A 28 -3.81 -21.85 2.15
N ASP A 29 -4.08 -20.58 2.40
CA ASP A 29 -5.37 -20.16 2.97
C ASP A 29 -6.47 -20.03 1.91
N PHE A 30 -6.08 -19.79 0.65
CA PHE A 30 -7.00 -19.61 -0.46
C PHE A 30 -6.90 -20.78 -1.46
N PRO A 31 -8.02 -21.15 -2.12
CA PRO A 31 -8.03 -22.18 -3.14
C PRO A 31 -7.15 -21.81 -4.36
N PRO A 32 -6.85 -22.77 -5.26
CA PRO A 32 -6.15 -22.48 -6.50
C PRO A 32 -6.94 -21.55 -7.41
N GLU A 33 -6.24 -20.61 -8.04
CA GLU A 33 -6.77 -19.75 -9.10
C GLU A 33 -6.03 -20.02 -10.42
N GLU A 34 -6.66 -19.74 -11.57
CA GLU A 34 -6.06 -19.96 -12.90
C GLU A 34 -4.80 -19.11 -13.12
N THR A 35 -4.67 -18.00 -12.41
CA THR A 35 -3.53 -17.08 -12.48
C THR A 35 -2.36 -17.52 -11.61
N ASP A 36 -2.54 -18.52 -10.73
CA ASP A 36 -1.49 -19.00 -9.85
C ASP A 36 -0.30 -19.53 -10.65
N TYR A 37 0.90 -19.39 -10.09
CA TYR A 37 2.06 -20.02 -10.71
C TYR A 37 1.94 -21.56 -10.76
N ASP A 38 2.33 -22.14 -11.89
CA ASP A 38 2.38 -23.59 -12.07
C ASP A 38 3.26 -24.30 -11.02
N LEU A 39 2.69 -25.36 -10.46
CA LEU A 39 3.37 -26.29 -9.55
C LEU A 39 3.63 -27.63 -10.24
N PRO A 40 4.68 -28.37 -9.84
CA PRO A 40 4.85 -29.74 -10.29
C PRO A 40 3.62 -30.59 -9.94
N THR A 41 3.19 -31.45 -10.87
CA THR A 41 1.93 -32.22 -10.78
C THR A 41 1.85 -33.18 -9.60
N ASP A 42 2.99 -33.57 -9.03
CA ASP A 42 3.10 -34.46 -7.87
C ASP A 42 3.18 -33.72 -6.53
N VAL A 43 3.08 -32.39 -6.53
CA VAL A 43 3.01 -31.57 -5.31
C VAL A 43 1.54 -31.38 -4.93
N PRO A 44 1.04 -32.05 -3.87
CA PRO A 44 -0.32 -31.82 -3.42
C PRO A 44 -0.44 -30.42 -2.81
N ARG A 45 -1.56 -29.76 -3.08
CA ARG A 45 -1.94 -28.48 -2.48
C ARG A 45 -3.17 -28.67 -1.61
N PHE A 46 -3.11 -28.18 -0.38
CA PHE A 46 -4.19 -28.18 0.59
C PHE A 46 -4.61 -26.74 0.92
N THR A 47 -5.88 -26.56 1.25
CA THR A 47 -6.43 -25.26 1.63
C THR A 47 -6.91 -25.30 3.06
N LEU A 48 -6.45 -24.37 3.89
CA LEU A 48 -6.94 -24.16 5.25
C LEU A 48 -8.08 -23.13 5.26
N PRO A 49 -8.97 -23.15 6.27
CA PRO A 49 -9.86 -22.01 6.52
C PRO A 49 -9.05 -20.72 6.65
N PRO A 50 -9.34 -19.65 5.88
CA PRO A 50 -8.41 -18.56 5.69
C PRO A 50 -8.33 -17.63 6.90
N PHE A 51 -7.14 -17.05 7.10
CA PHE A 51 -6.79 -16.28 8.30
C PHE A 51 -7.64 -15.02 8.51
N ASP A 52 -8.19 -14.47 7.43
CA ASP A 52 -8.96 -13.22 7.41
C ASP A 52 -10.46 -13.43 7.68
N THR A 53 -10.94 -14.68 7.64
CA THR A 53 -12.34 -15.02 7.92
C THR A 53 -12.54 -15.72 9.26
N ILE A 54 -11.50 -16.34 9.81
CA ILE A 54 -11.63 -17.20 10.98
C ILE A 54 -11.56 -16.41 12.29
N GLY A 55 -12.65 -16.43 13.05
CA GLY A 55 -12.68 -15.84 14.39
C GLY A 55 -11.99 -16.72 15.45
N GLY A 56 -11.64 -16.14 16.60
CA GLY A 56 -10.98 -16.88 17.69
C GLY A 56 -11.76 -18.12 18.18
N ASN A 57 -13.10 -18.06 18.19
CA ASN A 57 -13.96 -19.20 18.55
C ASN A 57 -14.03 -20.29 17.47
N GLU A 58 -13.54 -20.01 16.26
CA GLU A 58 -13.64 -20.89 15.09
C GLU A 58 -12.28 -21.49 14.72
N TYR A 59 -11.18 -21.04 15.35
CA TYR A 59 -9.83 -21.52 15.09
C TYR A 59 -9.69 -23.05 15.21
N GLY A 60 -10.51 -23.70 16.05
CA GLY A 60 -10.52 -25.16 16.19
C GLY A 60 -10.67 -25.90 14.85
N THR A 61 -11.51 -25.40 13.93
CA THR A 61 -11.69 -26.03 12.60
C THR A 61 -10.43 -25.92 11.74
N ARG A 62 -9.70 -24.80 11.83
CA ARG A 62 -8.40 -24.66 11.15
C ARG A 62 -7.34 -25.56 11.78
N ALA A 63 -7.31 -25.65 13.11
CA ALA A 63 -6.39 -26.51 13.83
C ALA A 63 -6.58 -27.99 13.45
N GLU A 64 -7.82 -28.48 13.42
CA GLU A 64 -8.16 -29.84 12.99
C GLU A 64 -7.75 -30.10 11.54
N ALA A 65 -8.00 -29.15 10.63
CA ALA A 65 -7.59 -29.26 9.23
C ALA A 65 -6.06 -29.32 9.08
N LEU A 66 -5.33 -28.44 9.75
CA LEU A 66 -3.86 -28.40 9.74
C LEU A 66 -3.27 -29.69 10.32
N GLU A 67 -3.80 -30.17 11.45
CA GLU A 67 -3.40 -31.44 12.05
C GLU A 67 -3.64 -32.63 11.12
N SER A 68 -4.81 -32.70 10.46
CA SER A 68 -5.15 -33.78 9.51
C SER A 68 -4.16 -33.81 8.34
N ILE A 69 -3.89 -32.64 7.75
CA ILE A 69 -2.93 -32.50 6.63
C ILE A 69 -1.54 -32.97 7.07
N ILE A 70 -1.05 -32.53 8.24
CA ILE A 70 0.26 -32.92 8.78
C ILE A 70 0.36 -34.44 8.92
N LYS A 71 -0.65 -35.07 9.52
CA LYS A 71 -0.67 -36.52 9.78
C LYS A 71 -0.77 -37.34 8.49
N GLU A 72 -1.73 -37.02 7.62
CA GLU A 72 -1.96 -37.74 6.36
C GLU A 72 -0.75 -37.63 5.42
N GLN A 73 -0.16 -36.44 5.33
CA GLN A 73 1.00 -36.20 4.49
C GLN A 73 2.33 -36.53 5.18
N ASN A 74 2.31 -37.08 6.41
CA ASN A 74 3.49 -37.40 7.20
C ASN A 74 4.53 -36.25 7.18
N ILE A 75 4.04 -35.02 7.39
CA ILE A 75 4.89 -33.83 7.41
C ILE A 75 5.79 -33.92 8.66
N THR A 76 7.07 -33.58 8.50
CA THR A 76 8.04 -33.54 9.61
C THR A 76 8.61 -32.14 9.83
N HIS A 77 8.56 -31.31 8.80
CA HIS A 77 9.07 -29.94 8.80
C HIS A 77 8.08 -29.05 8.05
N VAL A 78 7.74 -27.91 8.64
CA VAL A 78 6.93 -26.86 8.02
C VAL A 78 7.80 -25.63 7.83
N VAL A 79 7.83 -25.10 6.60
CA VAL A 79 8.40 -23.78 6.30
C VAL A 79 7.23 -22.80 6.16
N TYR A 80 7.13 -21.86 7.09
CA TYR A 80 5.99 -20.96 7.21
C TYR A 80 6.33 -19.59 6.61
N GLY A 81 5.79 -19.31 5.42
CA GLY A 81 6.07 -18.08 4.67
C GLY A 81 5.18 -16.89 5.02
N GLN A 82 4.04 -17.09 5.69
CA GLN A 82 3.18 -16.00 6.16
C GLN A 82 3.70 -15.43 7.49
N TRP A 83 4.91 -14.87 7.46
CA TRP A 83 5.68 -14.47 8.64
C TRP A 83 5.08 -13.35 9.51
N LEU A 84 4.02 -12.69 9.03
CA LEU A 84 3.22 -11.68 9.72
C LEU A 84 1.77 -12.16 9.97
N SER A 85 1.46 -13.44 9.78
CA SER A 85 0.11 -13.94 10.01
C SER A 85 -0.30 -13.74 11.48
N PRO A 86 -1.51 -13.21 11.76
CA PRO A 86 -2.02 -13.13 13.13
C PRO A 86 -2.27 -14.54 13.72
N LEU A 87 -2.32 -15.57 12.87
CA LEU A 87 -2.50 -16.96 13.28
C LEU A 87 -1.18 -17.73 13.45
N LEU A 88 -0.03 -17.12 13.17
CA LEU A 88 1.27 -17.80 13.19
C LEU A 88 1.52 -18.56 14.50
N LEU A 89 1.32 -17.90 15.65
CA LEU A 89 1.53 -18.54 16.96
C LEU A 89 0.60 -19.74 17.15
N TRP A 90 -0.65 -19.63 16.71
CA TRP A 90 -1.63 -20.70 16.89
C TRP A 90 -1.35 -21.89 15.97
N ASP A 91 -1.03 -21.62 14.70
CA ASP A 91 -0.66 -22.64 13.73
C ASP A 91 0.62 -23.35 14.20
N GLU A 92 1.59 -22.59 14.72
CA GLU A 92 2.81 -23.12 15.32
C GLU A 92 2.53 -24.10 16.46
N LEU A 93 1.64 -23.76 17.40
CA LEU A 93 1.29 -24.68 18.49
C LEU A 93 0.76 -26.02 17.98
N VAL A 94 -0.06 -26.02 16.92
CA VAL A 94 -0.57 -27.25 16.27
C VAL A 94 0.57 -28.02 15.61
N ILE A 95 1.45 -27.35 14.88
CA ILE A 95 2.61 -27.94 14.21
C ILE A 95 3.54 -28.60 15.24
N LYS A 96 3.84 -27.91 16.35
CA LYS A 96 4.67 -28.44 17.43
C LYS A 96 4.00 -29.59 18.17
N ALA A 97 2.68 -29.53 18.40
CA ALA A 97 1.92 -30.63 18.99
C ALA A 97 1.93 -31.90 18.13
N CYS A 98 2.01 -31.75 16.80
CA CYS A 98 2.20 -32.86 15.87
C CYS A 98 3.65 -33.40 15.81
N GLY A 99 4.58 -32.83 16.59
CA GLY A 99 5.99 -33.21 16.60
C GLY A 99 6.78 -32.72 15.38
N CYS A 100 6.24 -31.77 14.62
CA CYS A 100 6.93 -31.18 13.47
C CYS A 100 7.90 -30.08 13.89
N ARG A 101 8.97 -29.92 13.10
CA ARG A 101 9.83 -28.74 13.16
C ARG A 101 9.22 -27.59 12.36
N LEU A 102 9.41 -26.36 12.83
CA LEU A 102 8.93 -25.14 12.19
C LEU A 102 10.10 -24.23 11.84
N THR A 103 10.21 -23.85 10.57
CA THR A 103 11.05 -22.74 10.11
C THR A 103 10.16 -21.59 9.71
N ILE A 104 10.33 -20.42 10.32
CA ILE A 104 9.67 -19.19 9.88
C ILE A 104 10.54 -18.58 8.77
N TYR A 105 9.96 -18.27 7.62
CA TYR A 105 10.67 -17.60 6.52
C TYR A 105 10.09 -16.21 6.29
N THR A 106 10.88 -15.17 6.59
CA THR A 106 10.47 -13.79 6.41
C THR A 106 10.64 -13.35 4.96
N HIS A 107 9.58 -12.75 4.39
CA HIS A 107 9.57 -12.23 3.02
C HIS A 107 9.58 -10.70 2.95
N GLY A 108 9.88 -10.04 4.07
CA GLY A 108 9.94 -8.60 4.18
C GLY A 108 10.80 -8.13 5.35
N MET A 109 10.87 -6.82 5.49
CA MET A 109 11.69 -6.15 6.48
C MET A 109 11.00 -6.18 7.86
N PHE A 110 11.66 -6.70 8.91
CA PHE A 110 11.11 -6.73 10.29
C PHE A 110 10.60 -5.35 10.75
N GLY A 111 11.19 -4.25 10.28
CA GLY A 111 10.77 -2.89 10.61
C GLY A 111 9.28 -2.63 10.41
N MET A 112 8.65 -3.34 9.46
CA MET A 112 7.21 -3.23 9.19
C MET A 112 6.32 -3.53 10.42
N ILE A 113 6.78 -4.38 11.35
CA ILE A 113 6.03 -4.67 12.59
C ILE A 113 5.84 -3.42 13.47
N PHE A 114 6.68 -2.39 13.29
CA PHE A 114 6.63 -1.14 14.04
C PHE A 114 5.87 -0.03 13.31
N SER A 115 5.52 -0.20 12.02
CA SER A 115 4.67 0.74 11.29
C SER A 115 3.19 0.45 11.41
N GLU A 116 2.83 -0.80 11.70
CA GLU A 116 1.44 -1.24 11.79
C GLU A 116 0.86 -1.01 13.20
N THR A 117 -0.45 -0.74 13.30
CA THR A 117 -1.17 -0.62 14.58
C THR A 117 -1.76 -1.93 15.08
N ASP A 118 -1.53 -3.03 14.38
CA ASP A 118 -2.18 -4.28 14.74
C ASP A 118 -1.49 -4.90 15.97
N SER A 119 -2.27 -4.97 17.06
CA SER A 119 -1.86 -5.64 18.29
C SER A 119 -1.54 -7.12 18.09
N SER A 120 -2.00 -7.76 17.01
CA SER A 120 -1.67 -9.15 16.68
C SER A 120 -0.15 -9.39 16.59
N PHE A 121 0.62 -8.36 16.22
CA PHE A 121 2.08 -8.45 16.14
C PHE A 121 2.79 -8.57 17.50
N CYS A 122 2.11 -8.31 18.62
CA CYS A 122 2.70 -8.46 19.95
C CYS A 122 3.08 -9.92 20.27
N ASN A 123 2.47 -10.88 19.57
CA ASN A 123 2.73 -12.30 19.75
C ASN A 123 3.88 -12.83 18.86
N LEU A 124 4.32 -12.06 17.85
CA LEU A 124 5.39 -12.51 16.95
C LEU A 124 6.69 -12.85 17.69
N PRO A 125 7.19 -12.05 18.67
CA PRO A 125 8.36 -12.43 19.45
C PRO A 125 8.26 -13.83 20.09
N ALA A 126 7.09 -14.17 20.63
CA ALA A 126 6.86 -15.48 21.23
C ALA A 126 6.85 -16.60 20.19
N ALA A 127 6.20 -16.39 19.05
CA ALA A 127 6.21 -17.35 17.95
C ALA A 127 7.64 -17.59 17.42
N TYR A 128 8.40 -16.52 17.19
CA TYR A 128 9.78 -16.63 16.71
C TYR A 128 10.71 -17.29 17.73
N GLN A 129 10.42 -17.17 19.03
CA GLN A 129 11.15 -17.88 20.07
C GLN A 129 10.88 -19.39 20.09
N LEU A 130 9.67 -19.81 19.73
CA LEU A 130 9.25 -21.22 19.71
C LEU A 130 9.69 -21.96 18.44
N ALA A 131 9.91 -21.23 17.34
CA ALA A 131 10.32 -21.80 16.07
C ALA A 131 11.69 -22.50 16.17
N ASP A 132 11.89 -23.55 15.37
CA ASP A 132 13.17 -24.27 15.34
C ASP A 132 14.26 -23.46 14.61
N SER A 133 13.86 -22.62 13.66
CA SER A 133 14.74 -21.69 12.94
C SER A 133 13.98 -20.54 12.28
N VAL A 134 14.70 -19.46 11.99
CA VAL A 134 14.18 -18.30 11.27
C VAL A 134 15.08 -18.03 10.07
N VAL A 135 14.49 -17.83 8.89
CA VAL A 135 15.19 -17.43 7.67
C VAL A 135 14.82 -15.99 7.34
N CYS A 136 15.83 -15.15 7.12
CA CYS A 136 15.71 -13.73 6.79
C CYS A 136 16.34 -13.40 5.44
N LEU A 137 15.93 -12.29 4.83
CA LEU A 137 16.49 -11.81 3.54
C LEU A 137 17.69 -10.86 3.70
N ASP A 138 17.96 -10.44 4.93
CA ASP A 138 18.98 -9.47 5.24
C ASP A 138 19.52 -9.66 6.67
N LYS A 139 20.72 -9.12 6.91
CA LYS A 139 21.44 -9.26 8.17
C LYS A 139 20.85 -8.40 9.30
N ALA A 140 20.16 -7.30 8.99
CA ALA A 140 19.52 -6.49 10.03
C ALA A 140 18.29 -7.21 10.60
N SER A 141 17.47 -7.83 9.74
CA SER A 141 16.42 -8.78 10.15
C SER A 141 16.97 -9.94 10.94
N ALA A 142 18.07 -10.54 10.51
CA ALA A 142 18.67 -11.62 11.27
C ALA A 142 19.14 -11.17 12.66
N ALA A 143 19.79 -10.01 12.75
CA ALA A 143 20.22 -9.43 14.03
C ALA A 143 19.04 -9.04 14.94
N PHE A 144 17.89 -8.65 14.37
CA PHE A 144 16.67 -8.43 15.14
C PHE A 144 16.10 -9.74 15.67
N TRP A 145 15.87 -10.72 14.80
CA TRP A 145 15.26 -12.00 15.19
C TRP A 145 16.18 -12.87 16.05
N SER A 146 17.50 -12.65 16.01
CA SER A 146 18.44 -13.36 16.88
C SER A 146 18.30 -13.02 18.37
N ASN A 147 17.55 -11.96 18.71
CA ASN A 147 17.17 -11.68 20.10
C ASN A 147 16.09 -12.66 20.62
N PHE A 148 15.38 -13.35 19.72
CA PHE A 148 14.28 -14.26 20.06
C PHE A 148 14.61 -15.71 19.70
N ASN A 149 15.35 -15.94 18.62
CA ASN A 149 15.72 -17.27 18.15
C ASN A 149 17.24 -17.41 17.99
N LYS A 150 17.82 -18.53 18.43
CA LYS A 150 19.27 -18.78 18.29
C LYS A 150 19.69 -19.30 16.90
N ASN A 151 18.74 -19.80 16.11
CA ASN A 151 18.96 -20.42 14.81
C ASN A 151 18.42 -19.51 13.70
N VAL A 152 19.14 -18.43 13.41
CA VAL A 152 18.73 -17.45 12.41
C VAL A 152 19.67 -17.48 11.22
N PHE A 153 19.10 -17.60 10.03
CA PHE A 153 19.81 -17.75 8.77
C PHE A 153 19.52 -16.57 7.85
N VAL A 154 20.50 -16.14 7.06
CA VAL A 154 20.32 -15.10 6.03
C VAL A 154 20.41 -15.73 4.66
N THR A 155 19.40 -15.49 3.85
CA THR A 155 19.33 -15.90 2.45
C THR A 155 19.09 -14.69 1.56
N ILE A 156 19.00 -14.94 0.26
CA ILE A 156 18.48 -14.01 -0.73
C ILE A 156 17.27 -14.65 -1.40
N ASN A 157 16.41 -13.87 -2.06
CA ASN A 157 15.41 -14.50 -2.93
C ASN A 157 16.09 -14.99 -4.22
N PRO A 158 15.69 -16.17 -4.76
CA PRO A 158 16.10 -16.59 -6.09
C PRO A 158 15.80 -15.49 -7.12
N ASN A 159 16.81 -15.14 -7.92
CA ASN A 159 16.62 -14.17 -9.00
C ASN A 159 15.70 -14.78 -10.07
N PRO A 160 14.67 -14.06 -10.55
CA PRO A 160 13.68 -14.59 -11.49
C PRO A 160 14.22 -14.68 -12.93
N PHE A 161 15.53 -14.55 -13.12
CA PHE A 161 16.16 -14.41 -14.41
C PHE A 161 17.45 -15.22 -14.50
N ASP A 162 17.77 -15.63 -15.71
CA ASP A 162 19.06 -16.26 -16.05
C ASP A 162 20.04 -15.17 -16.49
N LEU A 163 21.05 -14.89 -15.65
CA LEU A 163 22.07 -13.88 -15.94
C LEU A 163 22.76 -14.09 -17.29
N ASN A 164 22.90 -15.34 -17.75
CA ASN A 164 23.56 -15.65 -19.01
C ASN A 164 22.73 -15.23 -20.23
N LYS A 165 21.42 -15.01 -20.05
CA LYS A 165 20.49 -14.59 -21.11
C LYS A 165 20.24 -13.08 -21.11
N ILE A 166 20.79 -12.35 -20.15
CA ILE A 166 20.61 -10.89 -20.06
C ILE A 166 21.83 -10.21 -20.67
N ALA A 167 21.63 -9.59 -21.83
CA ALA A 167 22.59 -8.67 -22.40
C ALA A 167 22.63 -7.36 -21.59
N PRO A 168 23.83 -6.78 -21.35
CA PRO A 168 23.93 -5.44 -20.76
C PRO A 168 23.22 -4.38 -21.62
N ALA A 169 22.65 -3.37 -20.96
CA ALA A 169 22.11 -2.20 -21.62
C ALA A 169 23.22 -1.39 -22.33
N SER A 170 22.85 -0.67 -23.39
CA SER A 170 23.81 0.21 -24.11
C SER A 170 24.26 1.39 -23.24
N LEU A 171 23.35 1.85 -22.36
CA LEU A 171 23.52 3.02 -21.51
C LEU A 171 23.81 4.28 -22.32
N GLU A 172 23.17 4.45 -23.48
CA GLU A 172 23.33 5.64 -24.35
C GLU A 172 22.12 6.60 -24.28
N GLU A 173 20.95 6.09 -23.92
CA GLU A 173 19.70 6.87 -23.92
C GLU A 173 19.63 7.85 -22.75
N LYS A 174 18.88 8.95 -22.91
CA LYS A 174 18.51 9.84 -21.79
C LYS A 174 17.24 9.37 -21.07
N THR A 175 17.18 8.09 -20.75
CA THR A 175 16.00 7.45 -20.17
C THR A 175 16.28 6.98 -18.75
N VAL A 176 15.42 7.38 -17.82
CA VAL A 176 15.31 6.87 -16.46
C VAL A 176 14.18 5.83 -16.43
N LEU A 177 14.41 4.71 -15.77
CA LEU A 177 13.41 3.67 -15.57
C LEU A 177 13.00 3.60 -14.11
N TRP A 178 11.69 3.58 -13.87
CA TRP A 178 11.10 3.20 -12.59
C TRP A 178 10.25 1.96 -12.81
N LEU A 179 10.42 0.94 -11.96
CA LEU A 179 9.72 -0.33 -12.09
C LEU A 179 9.18 -0.82 -10.75
N GLY A 180 7.89 -1.09 -10.70
CA GLY A 180 7.23 -1.69 -9.54
C GLY A 180 5.71 -1.58 -9.63
N ARG A 181 5.01 -2.26 -8.72
CA ARG A 181 3.59 -1.96 -8.48
C ARG A 181 3.45 -0.50 -8.05
N PHE A 182 2.49 0.22 -8.60
CA PHE A 182 2.22 1.60 -8.24
C PHE A 182 1.47 1.65 -6.91
N SER A 183 2.21 1.48 -5.82
CA SER A 183 1.68 1.50 -4.46
C SER A 183 2.31 2.67 -3.70
N ALA A 184 1.45 3.56 -3.19
CA ALA A 184 1.87 4.70 -2.37
C ALA A 184 2.52 4.29 -1.04
N TYR A 185 2.19 3.08 -0.56
CA TYR A 185 2.59 2.58 0.76
C TYR A 185 4.07 2.18 0.80
N ASP A 186 4.54 1.42 -0.19
CA ASP A 186 5.87 0.81 -0.20
C ASP A 186 6.77 1.34 -1.34
N LYS A 187 6.28 1.42 -2.58
CA LYS A 187 7.07 1.79 -3.77
C LYS A 187 7.13 3.30 -4.03
N CYS A 188 6.14 4.04 -3.53
CA CYS A 188 6.05 5.51 -3.57
C CYS A 188 6.28 6.11 -4.99
N PRO A 189 5.54 5.71 -6.03
CA PRO A 189 5.75 6.20 -7.41
C PRO A 189 5.60 7.73 -7.55
N PHE A 190 4.81 8.37 -6.69
CA PHE A 190 4.69 9.83 -6.70
C PHE A 190 6.02 10.53 -6.41
N GLU A 191 6.90 9.95 -5.59
CA GLU A 191 8.25 10.49 -5.38
C GLU A 191 9.07 10.49 -6.67
N ALA A 192 8.88 9.51 -7.57
CA ALA A 192 9.57 9.47 -8.86
C ALA A 192 9.14 10.63 -9.77
N ILE A 193 7.85 11.00 -9.76
CA ILE A 193 7.34 12.17 -10.48
C ILE A 193 7.96 13.46 -9.92
N LEU A 194 8.07 13.58 -8.59
CA LEU A 194 8.66 14.76 -7.95
C LEU A 194 10.17 14.86 -8.18
N ILE A 195 10.89 13.75 -8.21
CA ILE A 195 12.30 13.71 -8.64
C ILE A 195 12.40 14.11 -10.11
N MET A 196 11.54 13.58 -10.97
CA MET A 196 11.56 13.91 -12.41
C MET A 196 11.26 15.39 -12.67
N GLN A 197 10.45 16.04 -11.83
CA GLN A 197 10.25 17.49 -11.88
C GLN A 197 11.57 18.25 -11.70
N GLU A 198 12.38 17.87 -10.71
CA GLU A 198 13.70 18.45 -10.44
C GLU A 198 14.69 18.12 -11.57
N VAL A 199 14.64 16.90 -12.13
CA VAL A 199 15.46 16.49 -13.29
C VAL A 199 15.10 17.30 -14.53
N ALA A 200 13.82 17.45 -14.86
CA ALA A 200 13.35 18.20 -16.04
C ALA A 200 13.68 19.70 -15.95
N ALA A 201 13.82 20.25 -14.75
CA ALA A 201 14.31 21.60 -14.55
C ALA A 201 15.80 21.77 -14.93
N LEU A 202 16.58 20.68 -14.92
CA LEU A 202 18.00 20.65 -15.25
C LEU A 202 18.26 20.20 -16.70
N ASP A 203 17.52 19.19 -17.19
CA ASP A 203 17.55 18.71 -18.57
C ASP A 203 16.16 18.23 -19.00
N LYS A 204 15.51 18.99 -19.90
CA LYS A 204 14.16 18.72 -20.40
C LYS A 204 14.07 17.51 -21.34
N ASP A 205 15.20 17.04 -21.87
CA ASP A 205 15.22 15.90 -22.80
C ASP A 205 15.19 14.56 -22.07
N VAL A 206 15.38 14.55 -20.74
CA VAL A 206 15.35 13.32 -19.96
C VAL A 206 13.92 12.80 -19.84
N ARG A 207 13.74 11.51 -20.11
CA ARG A 207 12.45 10.82 -20.00
C ARG A 207 12.45 9.85 -18.83
N LEU A 208 11.31 9.70 -18.18
CA LEU A 208 11.03 8.70 -17.16
C LEU A 208 9.98 7.72 -17.68
N LEU A 209 10.36 6.44 -17.77
CA LEU A 209 9.43 5.35 -18.02
C LEU A 209 9.04 4.73 -16.69
N MET A 210 7.75 4.68 -16.37
CA MET A 210 7.23 4.06 -15.16
C MET A 210 6.43 2.81 -15.52
N VAL A 211 6.91 1.64 -15.08
CA VAL A 211 6.42 0.33 -15.52
C VAL A 211 5.89 -0.48 -14.35
N GLY A 212 4.67 -1.01 -14.48
CA GLY A 212 4.07 -1.92 -13.52
C GLY A 212 2.55 -1.75 -13.37
N PRO A 213 1.90 -2.63 -12.59
CA PRO A 213 0.46 -2.56 -12.35
C PRO A 213 0.10 -1.36 -11.47
N CYS A 214 -0.98 -0.67 -11.80
CA CYS A 214 -1.52 0.49 -11.09
C CYS A 214 -3.04 0.37 -11.00
N ASP A 215 -3.59 0.71 -9.84
CA ASP A 215 -5.03 0.90 -9.66
C ASP A 215 -5.51 2.13 -10.45
N ASP A 216 -6.73 2.10 -10.99
CA ASP A 216 -7.24 3.14 -11.88
C ASP A 216 -7.38 4.50 -11.19
N ASP A 217 -7.84 4.54 -9.93
CA ASP A 217 -7.98 5.81 -9.18
C ASP A 217 -6.61 6.41 -8.89
N TYR A 218 -5.65 5.56 -8.49
CA TYR A 218 -4.29 6.03 -8.23
C TYR A 218 -3.58 6.46 -9.52
N ARG A 219 -3.83 5.77 -10.63
CA ARG A 219 -3.34 6.18 -11.96
C ARG A 219 -3.87 7.55 -12.35
N ALA A 220 -5.17 7.78 -12.22
CA ALA A 220 -5.80 9.07 -12.52
C ALA A 220 -5.21 10.21 -11.66
N PHE A 221 -4.94 9.93 -10.38
CA PHE A 221 -4.20 10.84 -9.51
C PHE A 221 -2.81 11.17 -10.08
N LEU A 222 -2.01 10.16 -10.43
CA LEU A 222 -0.66 10.37 -10.96
C LEU A 222 -0.67 11.16 -12.29
N GLU A 223 -1.59 10.84 -13.21
CA GLU A 223 -1.74 11.56 -14.49
C GLU A 223 -2.08 13.04 -14.29
N ARG A 224 -2.96 13.34 -13.32
CA ARG A 224 -3.27 14.72 -12.92
C ARG A 224 -2.05 15.43 -12.37
N GLU A 225 -1.28 14.77 -11.51
CA GLU A 225 -0.06 15.33 -10.91
C GLU A 225 1.05 15.57 -11.95
N ILE A 226 1.19 14.69 -12.95
CA ILE A 226 2.10 14.85 -14.10
C ILE A 226 1.69 16.08 -14.91
N SER A 227 0.40 16.20 -15.23
CA SER A 227 -0.14 17.34 -15.99
C SER A 227 0.00 18.66 -15.25
N ALA A 228 -0.28 18.70 -13.95
CA ALA A 228 -0.16 19.90 -13.13
C ALA A 228 1.29 20.41 -12.99
N ARG A 229 2.29 19.60 -13.37
CA ARG A 229 3.72 19.92 -13.33
C ARG A 229 4.34 20.09 -14.72
N ASP A 230 3.52 20.07 -15.78
CA ASP A 230 3.97 20.16 -17.18
C ASP A 230 4.97 19.05 -17.58
N LEU A 231 4.79 17.83 -17.05
CA LEU A 231 5.70 16.69 -17.29
C LEU A 231 5.18 15.64 -18.28
N ASN A 232 4.11 15.96 -19.04
CA ASN A 232 3.47 15.03 -19.96
C ASN A 232 4.42 14.51 -21.07
N ASP A 233 5.38 15.33 -21.50
CA ASP A 233 6.38 14.93 -22.50
C ASP A 233 7.57 14.18 -21.88
N ASN A 234 7.73 14.25 -20.56
CA ASN A 234 8.84 13.65 -19.83
C ASN A 234 8.48 12.27 -19.25
N ILE A 235 7.23 12.04 -18.85
CA ILE A 235 6.83 10.84 -18.09
C ILE A 235 5.86 9.98 -18.89
N ALA A 236 6.17 8.69 -19.02
CA ALA A 236 5.27 7.70 -19.58
C ALA A 236 4.86 6.66 -18.52
N LEU A 237 3.55 6.50 -18.30
CA LEU A 237 2.98 5.41 -17.49
C LEU A 237 2.71 4.21 -18.41
N CYS A 238 3.56 3.18 -18.34
CA CYS A 238 3.58 2.08 -19.32
C CYS A 238 2.69 0.89 -18.95
N GLY A 239 2.07 0.90 -17.77
CA GLY A 239 1.27 -0.22 -17.26
C GLY A 239 2.09 -1.50 -16.99
N PRO A 240 1.43 -2.64 -16.70
CA PRO A 240 2.12 -3.91 -16.46
C PRO A 240 2.72 -4.48 -17.74
N GLN A 241 3.93 -5.03 -17.65
CA GLN A 241 4.69 -5.56 -18.79
C GLN A 241 5.18 -6.98 -18.51
N GLN A 242 5.14 -7.86 -19.52
CA GLN A 242 5.64 -9.24 -19.39
C GLN A 242 7.16 -9.29 -19.51
N ASN A 243 7.76 -8.53 -20.43
CA ASN A 243 9.20 -8.49 -20.66
C ASN A 243 9.77 -7.14 -20.22
N VAL A 244 10.20 -7.07 -18.96
CA VAL A 244 10.74 -5.85 -18.36
C VAL A 244 12.20 -5.57 -18.77
N PHE A 245 12.95 -6.57 -19.25
CA PHE A 245 14.34 -6.39 -19.66
C PHE A 245 14.50 -5.53 -20.91
N ASP A 246 13.46 -5.38 -21.73
CA ASP A 246 13.46 -4.45 -22.85
C ASP A 246 13.58 -3.00 -22.34
N TYR A 247 12.84 -2.64 -21.29
CA TYR A 247 12.90 -1.32 -20.66
C TYR A 247 14.26 -1.04 -20.03
N TYR A 248 14.86 -2.03 -19.37
CA TYR A 248 16.23 -1.87 -18.85
C TYR A 248 17.25 -1.62 -19.97
N ARG A 249 17.11 -2.30 -21.12
CA ARG A 249 18.02 -2.13 -22.27
C ARG A 249 17.93 -0.74 -22.90
N GLU A 250 16.76 -0.11 -22.84
CA GLU A 250 16.50 1.23 -23.35
C GLU A 250 16.72 2.34 -22.30
N SER A 251 17.26 1.99 -21.12
CA SER A 251 17.44 2.91 -20.00
C SER A 251 18.90 3.05 -19.59
N SER A 252 19.23 4.22 -19.07
CA SER A 252 20.58 4.59 -18.62
C SER A 252 20.68 4.70 -17.11
N VAL A 253 19.55 4.92 -16.43
CA VAL A 253 19.47 5.01 -14.97
C VAL A 253 18.22 4.28 -14.50
N PHE A 254 18.33 3.50 -13.44
CA PHE A 254 17.19 2.95 -12.73
C PHE A 254 16.91 3.80 -11.49
N LEU A 255 15.65 4.16 -11.26
CA LEU A 255 15.21 4.94 -10.13
C LEU A 255 14.32 4.07 -9.23
N MET A 256 14.72 3.90 -7.97
CA MET A 256 13.92 3.19 -6.97
C MET A 256 13.56 4.11 -5.81
N THR A 257 12.27 4.40 -5.66
CA THR A 257 11.73 5.34 -4.66
C THR A 257 11.11 4.63 -3.46
N SER A 258 11.40 3.35 -3.25
CA SER A 258 10.79 2.56 -2.21
C SER A 258 11.09 3.09 -0.81
N LYS A 259 10.07 3.13 0.05
CA LYS A 259 10.20 3.43 1.47
C LYS A 259 10.80 2.25 2.25
N PHE A 260 10.49 1.03 1.82
CA PHE A 260 11.02 -0.20 2.38
C PHE A 260 10.94 -1.35 1.38
N GLU A 261 11.80 -2.34 1.55
CA GLU A 261 11.91 -3.52 0.70
C GLU A 261 12.33 -4.75 1.52
N GLY A 262 11.94 -5.95 1.10
CA GLY A 262 12.56 -7.18 1.61
C GLY A 262 13.79 -7.55 0.77
N TYR A 263 13.54 -7.85 -0.50
CA TYR A 263 14.56 -8.09 -1.50
C TYR A 263 14.04 -7.57 -2.85
N PRO A 264 14.44 -6.36 -3.28
CA PRO A 264 13.88 -5.71 -4.46
C PRO A 264 14.37 -6.41 -5.73
N LEU A 265 13.52 -7.25 -6.32
CA LEU A 265 13.83 -7.95 -7.57
C LEU A 265 14.15 -6.98 -8.71
N THR A 266 13.51 -5.82 -8.75
CA THR A 266 13.77 -4.77 -9.76
C THR A 266 15.17 -4.16 -9.63
N LEU A 267 15.73 -4.10 -8.43
CA LEU A 267 17.13 -3.72 -8.23
C LEU A 267 18.09 -4.82 -8.71
N ALA A 268 17.75 -6.09 -8.45
CA ALA A 268 18.52 -7.23 -8.96
C ALA A 268 18.51 -7.26 -10.51
N GLU A 269 17.35 -7.02 -11.12
CA GLU A 269 17.16 -6.92 -12.58
C GLU A 269 17.95 -5.74 -13.16
N SER A 270 17.93 -4.56 -12.53
CA SER A 270 18.74 -3.40 -12.92
C SER A 270 20.23 -3.72 -12.92
N LYS A 271 20.72 -4.33 -11.84
CA LYS A 271 22.12 -4.77 -11.74
C LYS A 271 22.45 -5.79 -12.81
N ALA A 272 21.56 -6.73 -13.08
CA ALA A 272 21.73 -7.72 -14.14
C ALA A 272 21.81 -7.03 -15.51
N ALA A 273 20.97 -6.05 -15.81
CA ALA A 273 21.09 -5.29 -17.05
C ALA A 273 22.31 -4.36 -17.10
N GLY A 274 23.07 -4.22 -16.01
CA GLY A 274 24.18 -3.28 -15.90
C GLY A 274 23.72 -1.82 -15.87
N VAL A 275 22.48 -1.55 -15.46
CA VAL A 275 21.93 -0.20 -15.31
C VAL A 275 22.20 0.27 -13.89
N PRO A 276 22.92 1.41 -13.69
CA PRO A 276 23.16 1.96 -12.37
C PRO A 276 21.86 2.47 -11.74
N CYS A 277 21.78 2.38 -10.41
CA CYS A 277 20.57 2.73 -9.67
C CYS A 277 20.77 3.98 -8.81
N VAL A 278 19.81 4.91 -8.86
CA VAL A 278 19.62 5.96 -7.86
C VAL A 278 18.43 5.57 -7.00
N MET A 279 18.60 5.57 -5.68
CA MET A 279 17.53 5.15 -4.78
C MET A 279 17.49 5.91 -3.46
N TYR A 280 16.37 5.83 -2.76
CA TYR A 280 16.34 6.18 -1.36
C TYR A 280 17.12 5.16 -0.51
N ALA A 281 17.77 5.62 0.55
CA ALA A 281 18.66 4.83 1.37
C ALA A 281 17.93 3.72 2.13
N LEU A 282 18.27 2.48 1.81
CA LEU A 282 17.80 1.27 2.48
C LEU A 282 19.03 0.43 2.90
N PRO A 283 19.75 0.86 3.95
CA PRO A 283 21.11 0.39 4.26
C PRO A 283 21.18 -1.09 4.69
N TYR A 284 20.03 -1.71 4.97
CA TYR A 284 19.92 -3.12 5.33
C TYR A 284 19.91 -4.05 4.11
N LEU A 285 19.64 -3.53 2.90
CA LEU A 285 19.48 -4.39 1.73
C LEU A 285 20.78 -5.05 1.32
N THR A 286 20.75 -6.38 1.22
CA THR A 286 21.87 -7.19 0.70
C THR A 286 22.33 -6.72 -0.69
N LEU A 287 21.39 -6.34 -1.57
CA LEU A 287 21.70 -5.81 -2.91
C LEU A 287 22.36 -4.42 -2.89
N ALA A 288 22.21 -3.65 -1.80
CA ALA A 288 22.78 -2.33 -1.64
C ALA A 288 24.10 -2.33 -0.85
N GLU A 289 24.59 -3.49 -0.40
CA GLU A 289 25.86 -3.57 0.31
C GLU A 289 27.00 -2.94 -0.54
N GLN A 290 27.78 -2.08 0.12
CA GLN A 290 28.93 -1.36 -0.47
C GLN A 290 28.58 -0.45 -1.66
N GLU A 291 27.30 -0.15 -1.90
CA GLU A 291 26.82 0.77 -2.96
C GLU A 291 27.35 0.43 -4.37
N ARG A 292 27.56 -0.86 -4.64
CA ARG A 292 28.14 -1.35 -5.90
C ARG A 292 27.22 -1.06 -7.09
N GLY A 293 27.48 0.04 -7.81
CA GLY A 293 26.63 0.53 -8.89
C GLY A 293 25.29 1.12 -8.42
N ILE A 294 25.24 1.60 -7.18
CA ILE A 294 24.09 2.28 -6.58
C ILE A 294 24.55 3.61 -6.01
N THR A 295 23.71 4.64 -6.10
CA THR A 295 23.83 5.84 -5.27
C THR A 295 22.58 5.97 -4.41
N SER A 296 22.75 6.03 -3.09
CA SER A 296 21.66 6.17 -2.13
C SER A 296 21.56 7.61 -1.62
N VAL A 297 20.34 8.15 -1.51
CA VAL A 297 20.07 9.44 -0.86
C VAL A 297 19.04 9.29 0.25
N PRO A 298 18.99 10.18 1.27
CA PRO A 298 17.95 10.12 2.29
C PRO A 298 16.54 10.12 1.69
N PHE A 299 15.60 9.42 2.33
CA PHE A 299 14.21 9.40 1.87
C PHE A 299 13.63 10.81 1.82
N GLY A 300 13.08 11.20 0.67
CA GLY A 300 12.55 12.54 0.41
C GLY A 300 13.58 13.56 -0.08
N ASP A 301 14.87 13.23 -0.15
CA ASP A 301 15.89 14.08 -0.79
C ASP A 301 15.80 14.01 -2.33
N ARG A 302 14.72 14.60 -2.85
CA ARG A 302 14.40 14.61 -4.28
C ARG A 302 15.46 15.34 -5.10
N LYS A 303 16.06 16.40 -4.52
CA LYS A 303 17.12 17.19 -5.16
C LYS A 303 18.41 16.41 -5.26
N GLY A 304 18.83 15.71 -4.19
CA GLY A 304 19.98 14.82 -4.22
C GLY A 304 19.82 13.72 -5.26
N ALA A 305 18.64 13.07 -5.31
CA ALA A 305 18.34 12.05 -6.33
C ALA A 305 18.43 12.63 -7.75
N ALA A 306 17.81 13.79 -8.00
CA ALA A 306 17.83 14.44 -9.31
C ALA A 306 19.24 14.84 -9.77
N GLN A 307 20.06 15.37 -8.86
CA GLN A 307 21.46 15.71 -9.15
C GLN A 307 22.27 14.50 -9.58
N GLU A 308 22.10 13.36 -8.91
CA GLU A 308 22.81 12.14 -9.28
C GLU A 308 22.29 11.55 -10.61
N ILE A 309 20.98 11.60 -10.86
CA ILE A 309 20.42 11.21 -12.16
C ILE A 309 21.05 12.03 -13.27
N ILE A 310 21.08 13.37 -13.12
CA ILE A 310 21.69 14.27 -14.11
C ILE A 310 23.18 13.98 -14.30
N ARG A 311 23.92 13.73 -13.22
CA ARG A 311 25.32 13.33 -13.31
C ARG A 311 25.50 12.03 -14.10
N LEU A 312 24.71 11.00 -13.82
CA LEU A 312 24.73 9.74 -14.57
C LEU A 312 24.32 9.94 -16.03
N ILE A 313 23.40 10.85 -16.33
CA ILE A 313 22.94 11.15 -17.69
C ILE A 313 24.06 11.84 -18.50
N HIS A 314 24.81 12.77 -17.90
CA HIS A 314 25.84 13.53 -18.63
C HIS A 314 27.26 12.96 -18.56
N ASP A 315 27.59 12.15 -17.56
CA ASP A 315 28.90 11.49 -17.43
C ASP A 315 28.81 10.02 -17.85
N THR A 316 28.95 9.76 -19.16
CA THR A 316 28.90 8.41 -19.73
C THR A 316 29.96 7.48 -19.14
N ALA A 317 31.15 7.99 -18.81
CA ALA A 317 32.23 7.16 -18.27
C ALA A 317 31.89 6.68 -16.85
N TYR A 318 31.39 7.60 -16.02
CA TYR A 318 30.89 7.29 -14.68
C TYR A 318 29.70 6.32 -14.74
N ARG A 319 28.68 6.61 -15.57
CA ARG A 319 27.51 5.74 -15.78
C ARG A 319 27.90 4.31 -16.15
N LYS A 320 28.77 4.15 -17.17
CA LYS A 320 29.23 2.82 -17.60
C LYS A 320 30.09 2.13 -16.54
N SER A 321 30.85 2.88 -15.74
CA SER A 321 31.61 2.31 -14.63
C SER A 321 30.69 1.76 -13.55
N MET A 322 29.69 2.53 -13.11
CA MET A 322 28.71 2.07 -12.14
C MET A 322 27.88 0.88 -12.66
N GLY A 323 27.51 0.90 -13.93
CA GLY A 323 26.81 -0.22 -14.58
C GLY A 323 27.60 -1.53 -14.57
N ARG A 324 28.90 -1.48 -14.89
CA ARG A 324 29.80 -2.65 -14.76
C ARG A 324 29.91 -3.13 -13.31
N ASP A 325 29.98 -2.20 -12.37
CA ASP A 325 30.08 -2.52 -10.95
C ASP A 325 28.82 -3.20 -10.42
N ALA A 326 27.66 -2.71 -10.84
CA ALA A 326 26.35 -3.29 -10.58
C ALA A 326 26.27 -4.74 -11.09
N ARG A 327 26.68 -4.98 -12.34
CA ARG A 327 26.69 -6.31 -12.97
C ARG A 327 27.63 -7.29 -12.24
N CYS A 328 28.86 -6.86 -11.95
CA CYS A 328 29.82 -7.69 -11.21
C CYS A 328 29.29 -8.08 -9.82
N HIS A 329 28.58 -7.16 -9.16
CA HIS A 329 27.98 -7.43 -7.85
C HIS A 329 26.89 -8.50 -7.92
N ILE A 330 25.94 -8.38 -8.85
CA ILE A 330 24.85 -9.37 -8.97
C ILE A 330 25.34 -10.74 -9.43
N GLU A 331 26.42 -10.82 -10.24
CA GLU A 331 27.04 -12.09 -10.62
C GLU A 331 27.57 -12.86 -9.40
N LYS A 332 28.17 -12.16 -8.43
CA LYS A 332 28.59 -12.74 -7.16
C LYS A 332 27.40 -13.15 -6.29
N ILE A 333 26.35 -12.34 -6.22
CA ILE A 333 25.14 -12.68 -5.45
C ILE A 333 24.43 -13.88 -6.06
N ALA A 334 24.36 -13.97 -7.38
CA ALA A 334 23.70 -15.07 -8.10
C ALA A 334 24.43 -16.41 -7.97
N SER A 335 25.68 -16.43 -7.48
CA SER A 335 26.38 -17.68 -7.16
C SER A 335 25.99 -18.26 -5.78
N PHE A 336 24.94 -17.73 -5.13
CA PHE A 336 24.46 -18.23 -3.86
C PHE A 336 24.01 -19.71 -3.96
N ASP A 337 24.58 -20.55 -3.12
CA ASP A 337 24.26 -21.98 -3.08
C ASP A 337 23.00 -22.25 -2.26
N PHE A 338 21.84 -22.09 -2.90
CA PHE A 338 20.56 -22.38 -2.31
C PHE A 338 20.41 -23.83 -1.84
N ARG A 339 21.09 -24.79 -2.48
CA ARG A 339 20.99 -26.21 -2.13
C ARG A 339 21.61 -26.47 -0.77
N THR A 340 22.85 -26.04 -0.59
CA THR A 340 23.57 -26.19 0.69
C THR A 340 22.87 -25.38 1.78
N PHE A 341 22.51 -24.13 1.49
CA PHE A 341 21.79 -23.27 2.44
C PHE A 341 20.53 -23.95 3.02
N TRP A 342 19.64 -24.47 2.17
CA TRP A 342 18.40 -25.07 2.66
C TRP A 342 18.62 -26.43 3.34
N LEU A 343 19.66 -27.18 2.97
CA LEU A 343 20.04 -28.39 3.70
C LEU A 343 20.48 -28.05 5.14
N ASP A 344 21.27 -26.98 5.31
CA ASP A 344 21.73 -26.52 6.63
C ASP A 344 20.54 -26.09 7.50
N VAL A 345 19.63 -25.28 6.94
CA VAL A 345 18.38 -24.85 7.61
C VAL A 345 17.55 -26.06 8.04
N LEU A 346 17.24 -26.97 7.11
CA LEU A 346 16.35 -28.11 7.37
C LEU A 346 16.98 -29.13 8.32
N HIS A 347 18.30 -29.34 8.26
CA HIS A 347 19.00 -30.23 9.20
C HIS A 347 19.32 -29.57 10.54
N GLY A 348 19.10 -28.25 10.69
CA GLY A 348 19.46 -27.51 11.90
C GLY A 348 20.97 -27.43 12.14
N GLN A 349 21.77 -27.48 11.07
CA GLN A 349 23.21 -27.26 11.14
C GLN A 349 23.44 -25.75 10.98
N SER A 350 23.41 -25.01 12.08
CA SER A 350 23.83 -23.62 12.05
C SER A 350 25.35 -23.56 11.97
N ASP A 351 25.85 -22.73 11.05
CA ASP A 351 27.22 -22.28 11.15
C ASP A 351 27.30 -21.30 12.34
N GLU A 352 27.92 -21.73 13.45
CA GLU A 352 28.17 -20.89 14.63
C GLU A 352 28.97 -19.61 14.29
N SER A 353 29.50 -19.51 13.06
CA SER A 353 30.16 -18.34 12.49
C SER A 353 29.22 -17.17 12.13
N HIS A 354 27.90 -17.31 12.24
CA HIS A 354 26.96 -16.17 12.23
C HIS A 354 27.00 -15.43 13.57
N VAL A 355 28.21 -14.93 13.80
CA VAL A 355 28.71 -14.11 14.89
C VAL A 355 27.87 -12.85 14.95
N TYR A 356 27.33 -12.60 16.13
CA TYR A 356 26.88 -11.29 16.59
C TYR A 356 27.72 -10.17 15.96
N ASP A 357 27.15 -9.46 14.99
CA ASP A 357 27.79 -8.29 14.39
C ASP A 357 27.06 -7.05 14.91
N LYS A 358 27.74 -6.36 15.82
CA LYS A 358 27.27 -5.15 16.48
C LYS A 358 26.74 -4.11 15.48
N LYS A 359 27.30 -4.03 14.27
CA LYS A 359 26.84 -3.13 13.21
C LYS A 359 25.37 -3.38 12.86
N TYR A 360 24.99 -4.63 12.61
CA TYR A 360 23.64 -4.97 12.20
C TYR A 360 22.65 -4.91 13.37
N HIS A 361 23.10 -5.16 14.60
CA HIS A 361 22.27 -4.92 15.79
C HIS A 361 21.95 -3.43 15.98
N ILE A 362 22.94 -2.54 15.85
CA ILE A 362 22.70 -1.08 15.92
C ILE A 362 21.75 -0.67 14.79
N MET A 363 22.00 -1.13 13.57
CA MET A 363 21.12 -0.86 12.42
C MET A 363 19.68 -1.33 12.67
N ALA A 364 19.49 -2.52 13.24
CA ALA A 364 18.17 -3.02 13.57
C ALA A 364 17.44 -2.11 14.57
N TRP A 365 18.14 -1.62 15.60
CA TRP A 365 17.57 -0.66 16.55
C TRP A 365 17.22 0.68 15.90
N GLU A 366 18.09 1.21 15.04
CA GLU A 366 17.84 2.45 14.30
C GLU A 366 16.62 2.33 13.39
N ILE A 367 16.47 1.19 12.70
CA ILE A 367 15.29 0.87 11.87
C ILE A 367 14.04 0.84 12.75
N ALA A 368 14.03 0.09 13.85
CA ALA A 368 12.88 0.01 14.74
C ALA A 368 12.45 1.40 15.26
N LEU A 369 13.42 2.22 15.68
CA LEU A 369 13.18 3.59 16.13
C LEU A 369 12.65 4.47 15.01
N SER A 370 13.21 4.38 13.80
CA SER A 370 12.77 5.17 12.64
C SER A 370 11.32 4.86 12.25
N TYR A 371 10.94 3.59 12.22
CA TYR A 371 9.56 3.19 11.91
C TYR A 371 8.58 3.65 12.99
N THR A 372 8.96 3.48 14.27
CA THR A 372 8.15 3.92 15.41
C THR A 372 7.92 5.44 15.39
N LYS A 373 8.99 6.22 15.16
CA LYS A 373 8.90 7.69 15.02
C LYS A 373 8.02 8.08 13.84
N GLY A 374 8.22 7.45 12.68
CA GLY A 374 7.40 7.70 11.50
C GLY A 374 5.91 7.41 11.74
N ARG A 375 5.58 6.40 12.56
CA ARG A 375 4.20 6.12 12.97
C ARG A 375 3.65 7.20 13.89
N ILE A 376 4.40 7.60 14.92
CA ILE A 376 4.00 8.70 15.83
C ILE A 376 3.70 9.97 15.05
N GLU A 377 4.57 10.34 14.10
CA GLU A 377 4.36 11.50 13.24
C GLU A 377 3.13 11.37 12.34
N ALA A 378 2.87 10.18 11.80
CA ALA A 378 1.66 9.92 11.01
C ALA A 378 0.38 10.06 11.85
N THR A 379 0.38 9.47 13.05
CA THR A 379 -0.76 9.60 13.99
C THR A 379 -0.97 11.05 14.43
N ASN A 380 0.10 11.81 14.69
CA ASN A 380 -0.04 13.23 15.00
C ASN A 380 -0.68 14.01 13.84
N ARG A 381 -0.29 13.73 12.58
CA ARG A 381 -0.92 14.36 11.41
C ARG A 381 -2.40 13.99 11.27
N GLU A 382 -2.77 12.73 11.52
CA GLU A 382 -4.17 12.30 11.53
C GLU A 382 -4.97 13.03 12.62
N ILE A 383 -4.41 13.17 13.83
CA ILE A 383 -5.02 13.93 14.92
C ILE A 383 -5.21 15.39 14.53
N ASP A 384 -4.19 16.04 13.97
CA ASP A 384 -4.26 17.44 13.54
C ASP A 384 -5.35 17.64 12.46
N GLN A 385 -5.48 16.71 11.51
CA GLN A 385 -6.53 16.74 10.49
C GLN A 385 -7.93 16.58 11.11
N LEU A 386 -8.10 15.68 12.07
CA LEU A 386 -9.37 15.50 12.77
C LEU A 386 -9.73 16.75 13.60
N ILE A 387 -8.76 17.38 14.26
CA ILE A 387 -8.96 18.64 14.98
C ILE A 387 -9.40 19.76 14.03
N GLN A 388 -8.76 19.87 12.86
CA GLN A 388 -9.14 20.84 11.83
C GLN A 388 -10.58 20.58 11.36
N HIS A 389 -10.92 19.33 11.04
CA HIS A 389 -12.26 18.97 10.58
C HIS A 389 -13.32 19.23 11.67
N GLN A 390 -13.01 18.93 12.93
CA GLN A 390 -13.88 19.25 14.06
C GLN A 390 -14.13 20.76 14.18
N THR A 391 -13.09 21.57 13.97
CA THR A 391 -13.19 23.04 13.99
C THR A 391 -14.11 23.53 12.86
N GLU A 392 -13.94 23.01 11.65
CA GLU A 392 -14.80 23.32 10.50
C GLU A 392 -16.27 22.95 10.78
N LEU A 393 -16.53 21.74 11.30
CA LEU A 393 -17.87 21.29 11.68
C LEU A 393 -18.52 22.18 12.76
N HIS A 394 -17.74 22.66 13.72
CA HIS A 394 -18.21 23.59 14.73
C HIS A 394 -18.66 24.91 14.11
N THR A 395 -17.84 25.48 13.20
CA THR A 395 -18.21 26.70 12.45
C THR A 395 -19.48 26.51 11.62
N TYR A 396 -19.66 25.35 10.97
CA TYR A 396 -20.91 25.07 10.24
C TYR A 396 -22.12 24.97 11.18
N THR A 397 -21.95 24.40 12.37
CA THR A 397 -23.04 24.28 13.37
C THR A 397 -23.47 25.67 13.86
N GLU A 398 -22.52 26.55 14.20
CA GLU A 398 -22.82 27.93 14.60
C GLU A 398 -23.57 28.71 13.50
N ALA A 399 -23.17 28.51 12.24
CA ALA A 399 -23.84 29.13 11.09
C ALA A 399 -25.28 28.62 10.92
N ILE A 400 -25.50 27.31 11.10
CA ILE A 400 -26.84 26.70 11.05
C ILE A 400 -27.73 27.20 12.20
N GLU A 401 -27.21 27.27 13.42
CA GLU A 401 -27.94 27.80 14.58
C GLU A 401 -28.37 29.25 14.33
N THR A 402 -27.44 30.08 13.84
CA THR A 402 -27.73 31.48 13.49
C THR A 402 -28.83 31.60 12.42
N ALA A 403 -28.74 30.82 11.34
CA ALA A 403 -29.75 30.82 10.28
C ALA A 403 -31.12 30.31 10.76
N SER A 404 -31.13 29.31 11.65
CA SER A 404 -32.33 28.78 12.28
C SER A 404 -33.00 29.81 13.18
N SER A 405 -32.24 30.52 14.02
CA SER A 405 -32.75 31.62 14.84
C SER A 405 -33.36 32.75 14.01
N GLN A 406 -32.73 33.14 12.90
CA GLN A 406 -33.27 34.15 11.98
C GLN A 406 -34.58 33.69 11.33
N SER A 407 -34.63 32.44 10.85
CA SER A 407 -35.85 31.88 10.24
C SER A 407 -37.01 31.80 11.23
N ASN A 408 -36.74 31.39 12.48
CA ASN A 408 -37.75 31.34 13.54
C ASN A 408 -38.29 32.74 13.87
N ALA A 409 -37.44 33.77 13.91
CA ALA A 409 -37.88 35.15 14.11
C ALA A 409 -38.85 35.61 13.02
N VAL A 410 -38.54 35.31 11.75
CA VAL A 410 -39.44 35.62 10.61
C VAL A 410 -40.76 34.87 10.71
N ILE A 411 -40.73 33.58 11.08
CA ILE A 411 -41.95 32.77 11.28
C ILE A 411 -42.82 33.37 12.39
N THR A 412 -42.22 33.79 13.51
CA THR A 412 -42.94 34.44 14.62
C THR A 412 -43.58 35.76 14.17
N GLU A 413 -42.84 36.61 13.47
CA GLU A 413 -43.36 37.88 12.92
C GLU A 413 -44.53 37.64 11.95
N GLN A 414 -44.40 36.66 11.05
CA GLN A 414 -45.46 36.27 10.12
C GLN A 414 -46.70 35.75 10.86
N ALA A 415 -46.52 34.94 11.91
CA ALA A 415 -47.62 34.40 12.70
C ALA A 415 -48.38 35.51 13.46
N GLU A 416 -47.67 36.49 14.02
CA GLU A 416 -48.28 37.67 14.64
C GLU A 416 -49.06 38.49 13.60
N ARG A 417 -48.49 38.69 12.40
CA ARG A 417 -49.15 39.42 11.32
C ARG A 417 -50.42 38.72 10.83
N ILE A 418 -50.41 37.40 10.73
CA ILE A 418 -51.59 36.60 10.37
C ILE A 418 -52.70 36.83 11.41
N LYS A 419 -52.36 36.80 12.70
CA LYS A 419 -53.33 37.02 13.79
C LYS A 419 -53.96 38.42 13.72
N GLU A 420 -53.17 39.47 13.48
CA GLU A 420 -53.69 40.83 13.29
C GLU A 420 -54.66 40.92 12.10
N LEU A 421 -54.33 40.26 10.99
CA LEU A 421 -55.17 40.23 9.79
C LEU A 421 -56.48 39.48 10.05
N GLU A 422 -56.45 38.38 10.80
CA GLU A 422 -57.65 37.63 11.21
C GLU A 422 -58.57 38.48 12.10
N GLU A 423 -58.02 39.20 13.08
CA GLU A 423 -58.77 40.12 13.94
C GLU A 423 -59.40 41.26 13.11
N THR A 424 -58.63 41.84 12.17
CA THR A 424 -59.11 42.88 11.26
C THR A 424 -60.22 42.36 10.36
N LEU A 425 -60.08 41.14 9.83
CA LEU A 425 -61.08 40.49 8.99
C LEU A 425 -62.37 40.26 9.77
N GLN A 426 -62.29 39.72 10.99
CA GLN A 426 -63.46 39.54 11.86
C GLN A 426 -64.18 40.85 12.15
N SER A 427 -63.43 41.92 12.47
CA SER A 427 -64.00 43.25 12.70
C SER A 427 -64.72 43.77 11.45
N THR A 428 -64.06 43.69 10.30
CA THR A 428 -64.61 44.16 9.02
C THR A 428 -65.85 43.37 8.60
N SER A 429 -65.85 42.04 8.82
CA SER A 429 -67.01 41.18 8.58
C SER A 429 -68.17 41.56 9.48
N ARG A 430 -67.93 41.86 10.76
CA ARG A 430 -68.97 42.34 11.69
C ARG A 430 -69.54 43.68 11.25
N GLU A 431 -68.70 44.64 10.89
CA GLU A 431 -69.15 45.94 10.35
C GLU A 431 -69.99 45.77 9.08
N LEU A 432 -69.57 44.89 8.17
CA LEU A 432 -70.33 44.57 6.96
C LEU A 432 -71.70 43.98 7.29
N GLU A 433 -71.78 43.03 8.22
CA GLU A 433 -73.06 42.47 8.69
C GLU A 433 -73.96 43.54 9.29
N GLU A 434 -73.42 44.44 10.12
CA GLU A 434 -74.16 45.57 10.69
C GLU A 434 -74.70 46.50 9.59
N ILE A 435 -73.89 46.83 8.58
CA ILE A 435 -74.29 47.63 7.43
C ILE A 435 -75.42 46.93 6.66
N LEU A 436 -75.27 45.63 6.35
CA LEU A 436 -76.27 44.84 5.63
C LEU A 436 -77.59 44.72 6.42
N GLN A 437 -77.54 44.72 7.75
CA GLN A 437 -78.71 44.68 8.62
C GLN A 437 -79.34 46.07 8.86
N SER A 438 -78.62 47.15 8.57
CA SER A 438 -79.08 48.52 8.81
C SER A 438 -80.36 48.85 8.03
N LYS A 439 -81.22 49.67 8.64
CA LYS A 439 -82.45 50.15 7.99
C LYS A 439 -82.15 50.92 6.71
N THR A 440 -81.07 51.70 6.68
CA THR A 440 -80.64 52.49 5.52
C THR A 440 -80.29 51.60 4.34
N PHE A 441 -79.49 50.55 4.55
CA PHE A 441 -79.16 49.61 3.48
C PHE A 441 -80.39 48.83 3.00
N ARG A 442 -81.24 48.35 3.92
CA ARG A 442 -82.50 47.65 3.56
C ARG A 442 -83.48 48.55 2.80
N LEU A 443 -83.60 49.83 3.17
CA LEU A 443 -84.41 50.81 2.41
C LEU A 443 -83.81 51.10 1.05
N GLY A 444 -82.50 51.30 0.96
CA GLY A 444 -81.79 51.52 -0.30
C GLY A 444 -81.92 50.32 -1.25
N SER A 445 -81.72 49.09 -0.76
CA SER A 445 -81.87 47.88 -1.57
C SER A 445 -83.32 47.67 -2.02
N THR A 446 -84.30 47.94 -1.16
CA THR A 446 -85.73 47.85 -1.51
C THR A 446 -86.13 48.93 -2.53
N LEU A 447 -85.62 50.16 -2.40
CA LEU A 447 -85.84 51.25 -3.35
C LEU A 447 -85.20 50.96 -4.71
N MET A 448 -84.03 50.32 -4.74
CA MET A 448 -83.38 49.86 -5.97
C MET A 448 -84.06 48.63 -6.60
N TYR A 449 -84.83 47.86 -5.82
CA TYR A 449 -85.60 46.70 -6.30
C TYR A 449 -87.06 47.01 -6.68
N ILE A 450 -87.53 48.26 -6.54
CA ILE A 450 -88.80 48.67 -7.18
C ILE A 450 -88.58 48.63 -8.70
N PRO A 451 -89.28 47.74 -9.45
CA PRO A 451 -89.01 47.55 -10.87
C PRO A 451 -89.20 48.85 -11.64
N SER A 452 -88.20 49.19 -12.47
CA SER A 452 -88.11 50.36 -13.34
C SER A 452 -89.17 50.47 -14.45
N LYS A 453 -90.35 49.86 -14.28
CA LYS A 453 -91.49 49.98 -15.23
C LYS A 453 -92.13 51.39 -15.29
N ILE A 454 -91.57 52.38 -14.59
CA ILE A 454 -92.08 53.78 -14.59
C ILE A 454 -91.18 54.74 -15.42
N LYS A 455 -90.11 54.27 -16.09
CA LYS A 455 -89.23 55.14 -16.90
C LYS A 455 -89.12 54.77 -18.41
N SER A 456 -90.23 54.42 -19.06
CA SER A 456 -90.30 54.39 -20.54
C SER A 456 -91.52 55.09 -21.15
N ALA A 457 -92.27 55.90 -20.39
CA ALA A 457 -93.42 56.66 -20.89
C ALA A 457 -93.14 58.18 -20.89
N SER A 458 -92.11 58.62 -21.62
CA SER A 458 -91.92 60.01 -22.05
C SER A 458 -90.74 60.15 -23.01
N LYS A 459 -90.90 59.65 -24.24
CA LYS A 459 -90.22 60.13 -25.47
C LYS A 459 -90.78 59.38 -26.69
N HIS A 460 -91.95 59.79 -27.15
CA HIS A 460 -92.23 60.27 -28.51
C HIS A 460 -93.40 61.24 -28.40
#